data_AF-A0A965CVQ0-F1
#
_entry.id   AF-A0A965CVQ0-F1
#
_cell.length_a   1.000
_cell.length_b   1.000
_cell.length_c   1.000
_cell.angle_alpha   90.00
_cell.angle_beta   90.00
_cell.angle_gamma   90.00
#
_symmetry.space_group_name_H-M   'P 1'
#
loop_
_entity.id
_entity.type
_entity.pdbx_description
1 polymer ?
#
loop_
_entity_poly.entity_id
_entity_poly.type
_entity_poly.pdbx_seq_one_letter_code
_entity_poly.pdbx_strand_id
1 'polypeptide(L)'
;DLRDIWTYLRTLTPSNRVNQTHDLRFPYGFRILVTAWKWLFFTAGPSPDAAATSATARGAYLTLALGHCGECHTPRNFLGGPKSSRLLAGGVGPEGKGIPNLTPARLKKWNDRELQEFLQTGILPDGDVAAEAMGEVVRNTTSKLVPADLAAVIAYLRSLPEIADEPK
;
A
#
# COMPACT_ATOMS: atom_id res chain seq x y z
N ASP A 1 -5.11 -11.22 19.90
CA ASP A 1 -4.15 -10.94 18.80
C ASP A 1 -3.00 -10.02 19.19
N LEU A 2 -3.15 -8.68 19.23
CA LEU A 2 -2.01 -7.77 19.52
C LEU A 2 -1.36 -8.00 20.90
N ARG A 3 -2.16 -8.28 21.93
CA ARG A 3 -1.65 -8.64 23.27
C ARG A 3 -0.91 -9.98 23.27
N ASP A 4 -1.35 -10.92 22.45
CA ASP A 4 -0.73 -12.26 22.36
C ASP A 4 0.59 -12.18 21.62
N ILE A 5 0.64 -11.42 20.51
CA ILE A 5 1.89 -11.09 19.82
C ILE A 5 2.87 -10.41 20.79
N TRP A 6 2.40 -9.41 21.54
CA TRP A 6 3.26 -8.72 22.51
C TRP A 6 3.78 -9.67 23.59
N THR A 7 2.92 -10.53 24.12
CA THR A 7 3.29 -11.51 25.16
C THR A 7 4.29 -12.52 24.62
N TYR A 8 4.09 -13.04 23.41
CA TYR A 8 5.02 -13.95 22.73
C TYR A 8 6.38 -13.28 22.46
N LEU A 9 6.41 -12.05 21.95
CA LEU A 9 7.66 -11.33 21.71
C LEU A 9 8.46 -11.14 23.01
N ARG A 10 7.77 -11.00 24.14
CA ARG A 10 8.41 -10.90 25.46
C ARG A 10 9.02 -12.21 25.98
N THR A 11 8.65 -13.36 25.42
CA THR A 11 9.30 -14.65 25.78
C THR A 11 10.58 -14.90 24.99
N LEU A 12 10.87 -14.12 23.95
CA LEU A 12 12.07 -14.27 23.14
C LEU A 12 13.31 -13.75 23.89
N THR A 13 14.44 -14.46 23.73
CA THR A 13 15.73 -14.01 24.25
C THR A 13 16.10 -12.65 23.63
N PRO A 14 16.44 -11.63 24.44
CA PRO A 14 16.88 -10.34 23.91
C PRO A 14 18.10 -10.48 23.02
N SER A 15 18.14 -9.71 21.92
CA SER A 15 19.33 -9.63 21.09
C SER A 15 20.48 -8.98 21.87
N ASN A 16 21.67 -9.56 21.77
CA ASN A 16 22.92 -9.01 22.31
C ASN A 16 23.53 -7.92 21.40
N ARG A 17 22.91 -7.61 20.26
CA ARG A 17 23.33 -6.50 19.39
C ARG A 17 23.02 -5.17 20.07
N VAL A 18 24.06 -4.38 20.31
CA VAL A 18 23.93 -3.00 20.81
C VAL A 18 23.17 -2.16 19.79
N ASN A 19 22.20 -1.38 20.25
CA ASN A 19 21.48 -0.43 19.39
C ASN A 19 22.46 0.60 18.83
N GLN A 20 22.37 0.84 17.52
CA GLN A 20 23.14 1.90 16.89
C GLN A 20 22.64 3.26 17.37
N THR A 21 23.56 4.21 17.52
CA THR A 21 23.19 5.62 17.74
C THR A 21 22.45 6.14 16.51
N HIS A 22 21.61 7.16 16.71
CA HIS A 22 20.87 7.77 15.61
C HIS A 22 21.82 8.46 14.64
N ASP A 23 22.14 7.78 13.53
CA ASP A 23 23.11 8.23 12.53
C ASP A 23 22.41 8.65 11.22
N LEU A 24 21.44 9.58 11.34
CA LEU A 24 20.82 10.20 10.18
C LEU A 24 21.60 11.45 9.79
N ARG A 25 21.95 11.55 8.51
CA ARG A 25 22.63 12.72 7.95
C ARG A 25 21.79 13.97 8.18
N PHE A 26 22.45 15.10 8.42
CA PHE A 26 21.79 16.40 8.43
C PHE A 26 21.00 16.60 7.11
N PRO A 27 19.74 17.08 7.15
CA PRO A 27 18.99 17.52 8.33
C PRO A 27 18.08 16.43 8.95
N TYR A 28 18.10 15.20 8.44
CA TYR A 28 17.17 14.12 8.81
C TYR A 28 17.27 13.65 10.27
N GLY A 29 18.36 14.00 10.98
CA GLY A 29 18.50 13.75 12.41
C GLY A 29 17.55 14.58 13.31
N PHE A 30 16.96 15.66 12.80
CA PHE A 30 16.05 16.51 13.57
C PHE A 30 14.62 15.97 13.55
N ARG A 31 14.21 15.30 14.63
CA ARG A 31 12.85 14.75 14.77
C ARG A 31 11.72 15.75 14.54
N ILE A 32 11.95 17.04 14.82
CA ILE A 32 10.95 18.09 14.58
C ILE A 32 10.53 18.20 13.11
N LEU A 33 11.39 17.82 12.17
CA LEU A 33 11.06 17.78 10.75
C LEU A 33 9.97 16.77 10.45
N VAL A 34 9.96 15.62 11.14
CA VAL A 34 8.89 14.62 11.01
C VAL A 34 7.57 15.17 11.56
N THR A 35 7.61 15.94 12.65
CA THR A 35 6.41 16.60 13.19
C THR A 35 5.84 17.60 12.19
N ALA A 36 6.69 18.46 11.61
CA ALA A 36 6.27 19.42 10.58
C ALA A 36 5.72 18.70 9.33
N TRP A 37 6.37 17.63 8.88
CA TRP A 37 5.91 16.82 7.75
C TRP A 37 4.54 16.18 8.03
N LYS A 38 4.33 15.62 9.22
CA LYS A 38 3.02 15.06 9.62
C LYS A 38 1.93 16.13 9.60
N TRP A 39 2.22 17.34 10.07
CA TRP A 39 1.25 18.43 10.04
C TRP A 39 0.79 18.78 8.61
N LEU A 40 1.66 18.61 7.61
CA LEU A 40 1.33 18.86 6.20
C LEU A 40 0.59 17.71 5.51
N PHE A 41 0.90 16.45 5.87
CA PHE A 41 0.49 15.28 5.08
C PHE A 41 -0.31 14.22 5.84
N PHE A 42 -0.50 14.38 7.15
CA PHE A 42 -1.23 13.42 7.97
C PHE A 42 -2.47 14.06 8.60
N THR A 43 -3.62 13.42 8.39
CA THR A 43 -4.87 13.75 9.09
C THR A 43 -5.15 12.65 10.11
N ALA A 44 -5.25 13.02 11.38
CA ALA A 44 -5.58 12.08 12.45
C ALA A 44 -7.08 11.76 12.43
N GLY A 45 -7.43 10.48 12.60
CA GLY A 45 -8.81 10.03 12.71
C GLY A 45 -9.04 8.68 12.02
N PRO A 46 -10.17 8.02 12.28
CA PRO A 46 -10.57 6.86 11.50
C PRO A 46 -10.77 7.26 10.04
N SER A 47 -10.40 6.38 9.10
CA SER A 47 -10.80 6.57 7.71
C SER A 47 -12.33 6.70 7.66
N PRO A 48 -12.92 7.61 6.86
CA PRO A 48 -14.36 7.73 6.70
C PRO A 48 -15.02 6.38 6.37
N ASP A 49 -14.30 5.51 5.66
CA ASP A 49 -14.76 4.20 5.24
C ASP A 49 -14.67 3.12 6.33
N ALA A 50 -14.01 3.40 7.46
CA ALA A 50 -13.76 2.41 8.52
C ALA A 50 -15.05 1.96 9.24
N ALA A 51 -16.14 2.75 9.15
CA ALA A 51 -17.43 2.43 9.75
C ALA A 51 -18.45 1.83 8.77
N ALA A 52 -18.12 1.73 7.47
CA ALA A 52 -19.04 1.28 6.45
C ALA A 52 -18.98 -0.25 6.28
N THR A 53 -20.16 -0.89 6.22
CA THR A 53 -20.31 -2.35 6.10
C THR A 53 -20.35 -2.84 4.64
N SER A 54 -20.16 -1.95 3.67
CA SER A 54 -20.17 -2.33 2.26
C SER A 54 -18.92 -3.09 1.85
N ALA A 55 -19.02 -3.92 0.82
CA ALA A 55 -17.86 -4.60 0.23
C ALA A 55 -16.78 -3.60 -0.22
N THR A 56 -17.18 -2.44 -0.73
CA THR A 56 -16.28 -1.35 -1.13
C THR A 56 -15.52 -0.77 0.07
N ALA A 57 -16.17 -0.59 1.22
CA ALA A 57 -15.53 -0.08 2.43
C ALA A 57 -14.53 -1.09 3.02
N ARG A 58 -14.90 -2.37 3.04
CA ARG A 58 -13.98 -3.47 3.39
C ARG A 58 -12.78 -3.48 2.44
N GLY A 59 -13.01 -3.31 1.14
CA GLY A 59 -11.98 -3.21 0.12
C GLY A 59 -11.05 -2.01 0.29
N ALA A 60 -11.60 -0.85 0.64
CA ALA A 60 -10.83 0.36 0.95
C ALA A 60 -9.91 0.12 2.15
N TYR A 61 -10.45 -0.48 3.22
CA TYR A 61 -9.68 -0.83 4.42
C TYR A 61 -8.55 -1.83 4.10
N LEU A 62 -8.84 -2.88 3.35
CA LEU A 62 -7.84 -3.87 2.94
C LEU A 62 -6.77 -3.26 2.04
N THR A 63 -7.15 -2.42 1.08
CA THR A 63 -6.23 -1.80 0.11
C THR A 63 -5.35 -0.74 0.76
N LEU A 64 -5.94 0.18 1.54
CA LEU A 64 -5.25 1.37 2.04
C LEU A 64 -4.63 1.16 3.42
N ALA A 65 -5.34 0.52 4.34
CA ALA A 65 -4.90 0.44 5.74
C ALA A 65 -4.05 -0.79 6.02
N LEU A 66 -4.43 -1.97 5.51
CA LEU A 66 -3.69 -3.21 5.76
C LEU A 66 -2.69 -3.53 4.65
N GLY A 67 -3.12 -3.44 3.39
CA GLY A 67 -2.31 -3.75 2.22
C GLY A 67 -1.33 -2.66 1.81
N HIS A 68 -1.53 -1.42 2.30
CA HIS A 68 -0.67 -0.26 2.02
C HIS A 68 -0.42 -0.02 0.52
N CYS A 69 -1.37 -0.39 -0.35
CA CYS A 69 -1.21 -0.27 -1.80
C CYS A 69 -0.92 1.20 -2.20
N GLY A 70 -1.49 2.14 -1.45
CA GLY A 70 -1.27 3.57 -1.63
C GLY A 70 0.18 4.04 -1.46
N GLU A 71 1.03 3.31 -0.73
CA GLU A 71 2.40 3.74 -0.44
C GLU A 71 3.31 3.70 -1.68
N CYS A 72 3.03 2.74 -2.58
CA CYS A 72 3.74 2.56 -3.84
C CYS A 72 2.94 3.10 -5.03
N HIS A 73 1.62 2.89 -5.04
CA HIS A 73 0.76 3.25 -6.17
C HIS A 73 0.17 4.67 -6.07
N THR A 74 0.68 5.54 -5.20
CA THR A 74 0.31 6.97 -5.18
C THR A 74 1.56 7.82 -5.41
N PRO A 75 1.53 8.79 -6.36
CA PRO A 75 2.70 9.61 -6.61
C PRO A 75 2.97 10.54 -5.43
N ARG A 76 4.24 10.89 -5.22
CA ARG A 76 4.68 11.77 -4.13
C ARG A 76 5.13 13.13 -4.67
N ASN A 77 4.98 14.16 -3.85
CA ASN A 77 5.55 15.47 -4.11
C ASN A 77 7.04 15.51 -3.75
N PHE A 78 7.69 16.65 -4.00
CA PHE A 78 9.12 16.85 -3.71
C PHE A 78 9.49 16.66 -2.22
N LEU A 79 8.54 16.85 -1.30
CA LEU A 79 8.72 16.64 0.15
C LEU A 79 8.43 15.19 0.58
N GLY A 80 8.21 14.27 -0.37
CA GLY A 80 7.89 12.88 -0.11
C GLY A 80 6.45 12.63 0.39
N GLY A 81 5.61 13.68 0.45
CA GLY A 81 4.20 13.56 0.81
C GLY A 81 3.37 12.95 -0.33
N PRO A 82 2.41 12.06 -0.05
CA PRO A 82 1.53 11.52 -1.09
C PRO A 82 0.65 12.63 -1.70
N LYS A 83 0.45 12.61 -3.02
CA LYS A 83 -0.49 13.48 -3.71
C LYS A 83 -1.89 12.87 -3.58
N SER A 84 -2.64 13.21 -2.53
CA SER A 84 -3.96 12.59 -2.24
C SER A 84 -4.99 12.71 -3.39
N SER A 85 -4.90 13.76 -4.23
CA SER A 85 -5.74 13.92 -5.43
C SER A 85 -5.42 12.93 -6.56
N ARG A 86 -4.35 12.15 -6.41
CA ARG A 86 -3.86 11.12 -7.33
C ARG A 86 -3.74 9.76 -6.63
N LEU A 87 -4.55 9.55 -5.58
CA LEU A 87 -4.57 8.30 -4.82
C LEU A 87 -4.68 7.09 -5.76
N LEU A 88 -3.75 6.14 -5.63
CA LEU A 88 -3.69 4.91 -6.43
C LEU A 88 -3.45 5.11 -7.94
N ALA A 89 -3.10 6.33 -8.39
CA ALA A 89 -2.86 6.65 -9.79
C ALA A 89 -1.43 6.32 -10.29
N GLY A 90 -0.72 5.43 -9.61
CA GLY A 90 0.63 4.98 -9.95
C GLY A 90 1.72 5.70 -9.15
N GLY A 91 2.97 5.51 -9.53
CA GLY A 91 4.09 6.12 -8.82
C GLY A 91 5.44 5.83 -9.47
N VAL A 92 6.50 6.20 -8.78
CA VAL A 92 7.88 5.89 -9.17
C VAL A 92 8.56 5.29 -7.95
N GLY A 93 9.10 4.08 -8.11
CA GLY A 93 9.82 3.39 -7.06
C GLY A 93 11.19 4.02 -6.78
N PRO A 94 11.86 3.63 -5.68
CA PRO A 94 13.18 4.16 -5.31
C PRO A 94 14.23 4.02 -6.41
N GLU A 95 14.14 2.92 -7.17
CA GLU A 95 15.02 2.58 -8.29
C GLU A 95 14.69 3.36 -9.60
N GLY A 96 13.75 4.31 -9.55
CA GLY A 96 13.29 5.06 -10.72
C GLY A 96 12.32 4.29 -11.63
N LYS A 97 11.97 3.04 -11.28
CA LYS A 97 11.01 2.23 -12.04
C LYS A 97 9.58 2.71 -11.83
N GLY A 98 8.79 2.75 -12.89
CA GLY A 98 7.38 3.14 -12.84
C GLY A 98 6.53 2.09 -12.10
N ILE A 99 5.70 2.55 -11.18
CA ILE A 99 4.72 1.76 -10.45
C ILE A 99 3.36 1.97 -11.14
N PRO A 100 2.63 0.90 -11.51
CA PRO A 100 1.46 1.03 -12.36
C PRO A 100 0.28 1.71 -11.65
N ASN A 101 -0.55 2.39 -12.43
CA ASN A 101 -1.80 3.00 -12.00
C ASN A 101 -2.87 1.93 -11.72
N LEU A 102 -3.48 1.99 -10.52
CA LEU A 102 -4.51 1.06 -10.07
C LEU A 102 -5.93 1.62 -10.17
N THR A 103 -6.11 2.82 -10.72
CA THR A 103 -7.45 3.35 -11.01
C THR A 103 -8.02 2.70 -12.27
N PRO A 104 -9.33 2.87 -12.55
CA PRO A 104 -9.94 2.39 -13.80
C PRO A 104 -9.27 2.88 -15.08
N ALA A 105 -8.44 3.93 -15.04
CA ALA A 105 -7.67 4.40 -16.21
C ALA A 105 -6.85 3.28 -16.86
N ARG A 106 -6.25 2.41 -16.04
CA ARG A 106 -5.53 1.22 -16.50
C ARG A 106 -6.25 -0.08 -16.17
N LEU A 107 -6.81 -0.21 -14.97
CA LEU A 107 -7.35 -1.51 -14.53
C LEU A 107 -8.58 -1.96 -15.30
N LYS A 108 -9.31 -1.07 -16.00
CA LYS A 108 -10.46 -1.47 -16.83
C LYS A 108 -10.10 -2.41 -17.99
N LYS A 109 -8.82 -2.52 -18.33
CA LYS A 109 -8.31 -3.46 -19.34
C LYS A 109 -8.36 -4.91 -18.87
N TRP A 110 -8.31 -5.12 -17.55
CA TRP A 110 -8.42 -6.44 -16.96
C TRP A 110 -9.83 -6.63 -16.44
N ASN A 111 -10.40 -7.81 -16.60
CA ASN A 111 -11.66 -8.19 -15.96
C ASN A 111 -11.42 -8.58 -14.49
N ASP A 112 -12.49 -8.77 -13.72
CA ASP A 112 -12.38 -9.04 -12.27
C ASP A 112 -11.72 -10.38 -11.97
N ARG A 113 -11.90 -11.38 -12.84
CA ARG A 113 -11.25 -12.69 -12.70
C ARG A 113 -9.75 -12.58 -12.91
N GLU A 114 -9.32 -11.84 -13.93
CA GLU A 114 -7.90 -11.59 -14.20
C GLU A 114 -7.22 -10.86 -13.03
N LEU A 115 -7.89 -9.85 -12.45
CA LEU A 115 -7.37 -9.18 -11.25
C LEU A 115 -7.29 -10.12 -10.05
N GLN A 116 -8.30 -10.97 -9.86
CA GLN A 116 -8.30 -11.95 -8.78
C GLN A 116 -7.16 -12.96 -8.94
N GLU A 117 -6.98 -13.51 -10.15
CA GLU A 117 -5.91 -14.46 -10.46
C GLU A 117 -4.53 -13.83 -10.25
N PHE A 118 -4.33 -12.59 -10.71
CA PHE A 118 -3.10 -11.84 -10.46
C PHE A 118 -2.82 -11.63 -8.97
N LEU A 119 -3.82 -11.18 -8.20
CA LEU A 119 -3.64 -10.95 -6.76
C LEU A 119 -3.43 -12.25 -5.98
N GLN A 120 -3.85 -13.40 -6.50
CA GLN A 120 -3.64 -14.71 -5.87
C GLN A 120 -2.29 -15.34 -6.24
N THR A 121 -1.86 -15.19 -7.49
CA THR A 121 -0.77 -15.98 -8.07
C THR A 121 0.43 -15.15 -8.48
N GLY A 122 0.22 -13.87 -8.75
CA GLY A 122 1.20 -12.95 -9.31
C GLY A 122 1.33 -13.05 -10.83
N ILE A 123 0.53 -13.90 -11.47
CA ILE A 123 0.56 -14.10 -12.92
C ILE A 123 -0.31 -13.04 -13.59
N LEU A 124 0.27 -12.34 -14.57
CA LEU A 124 -0.41 -11.36 -15.39
C LEU A 124 -1.27 -12.06 -16.47
N PRO A 125 -2.29 -11.37 -17.05
CA PRO A 125 -3.16 -11.98 -18.07
C PRO A 125 -2.43 -12.43 -19.36
N ASP A 126 -1.26 -11.87 -19.63
CA ASP A 126 -0.39 -12.25 -20.76
C ASP A 126 0.58 -13.40 -20.42
N GLY A 127 0.55 -13.90 -19.19
CA GLY A 127 1.39 -15.00 -18.71
C GLY A 127 2.70 -14.56 -18.04
N ASP A 128 3.02 -13.27 -18.02
CA ASP A 128 4.16 -12.76 -17.26
C ASP A 128 3.93 -12.88 -15.75
N VAL A 129 4.98 -12.69 -14.95
CA VAL A 129 4.92 -12.79 -13.49
C VAL A 129 5.33 -11.48 -12.83
N ALA A 130 4.59 -11.09 -11.79
CA ALA A 130 4.92 -9.97 -10.92
C ALA A 130 6.34 -10.14 -10.36
N ALA A 131 7.24 -9.26 -10.79
CA ALA A 131 8.60 -9.21 -10.31
C ALA A 131 8.74 -8.28 -9.08
N GLU A 132 9.90 -8.36 -8.43
CA GLU A 132 10.35 -7.40 -7.41
C GLU A 132 9.35 -7.25 -6.25
N ALA A 133 9.17 -6.03 -5.76
CA ALA A 133 8.35 -5.73 -4.59
C ALA A 133 6.90 -6.22 -4.74
N MET A 134 6.32 -6.17 -5.94
CA MET A 134 4.94 -6.63 -6.13
C MET A 134 4.80 -8.15 -6.02
N GLY A 135 5.80 -8.90 -6.51
CA GLY A 135 5.83 -10.36 -6.32
C GLY A 135 5.87 -10.76 -4.84
N GLU A 136 6.59 -9.99 -4.01
CA GLU A 136 6.61 -10.21 -2.57
C GLU A 136 5.28 -9.89 -1.88
N VAL A 137 4.64 -8.78 -2.28
CA VAL A 137 3.30 -8.43 -1.82
C VAL A 137 2.30 -9.54 -2.14
N VAL A 138 2.35 -10.10 -3.35
CA VAL A 138 1.46 -11.21 -3.70
C VAL A 138 1.74 -12.45 -2.85
N ARG A 139 3.00 -12.89 -2.82
CA ARG A 139 3.42 -14.11 -2.11
C ARG A 139 3.10 -14.06 -0.61
N ASN A 140 3.30 -12.90 0.02
CA ASN A 140 3.24 -12.77 1.47
C ASN A 140 1.90 -12.19 1.97
N THR A 141 1.13 -11.51 1.11
CA THR A 141 -0.09 -10.78 1.52
C THR A 141 -1.31 -11.21 0.71
N THR A 142 -1.44 -10.81 -0.56
CA THR A 142 -2.72 -10.93 -1.29
C THR A 142 -3.07 -12.38 -1.61
N SER A 143 -2.08 -13.26 -1.82
CA SER A 143 -2.31 -14.71 -1.98
C SER A 143 -2.86 -15.41 -0.73
N LYS A 144 -2.82 -14.74 0.44
CA LYS A 144 -3.33 -15.26 1.71
C LYS A 144 -4.74 -14.77 2.02
N LEU A 145 -5.29 -13.87 1.20
CA LEU A 145 -6.64 -13.36 1.38
C LEU A 145 -7.68 -14.40 0.95
N VAL A 146 -8.76 -14.48 1.72
CA VAL A 146 -9.93 -15.27 1.32
C VAL A 146 -10.60 -14.65 0.08
N PRO A 147 -11.30 -15.44 -0.75
CA PRO A 147 -11.93 -14.94 -1.97
C PRO A 147 -12.83 -13.72 -1.77
N ALA A 148 -13.55 -13.65 -0.64
CA ALA A 148 -14.41 -12.51 -0.32
C ALA A 148 -13.63 -11.20 -0.10
N ASP A 149 -12.44 -11.27 0.51
CA ASP A 149 -11.59 -10.10 0.74
C ASP A 149 -10.93 -9.63 -0.56
N LEU A 150 -10.55 -10.55 -1.46
CA LEU A 150 -10.08 -10.20 -2.80
C LEU A 150 -11.17 -9.53 -3.62
N ALA A 151 -12.39 -10.06 -3.60
CA ALA A 151 -13.53 -9.45 -4.26
C ALA A 151 -13.82 -8.04 -3.71
N ALA A 152 -13.69 -7.83 -2.40
CA ALA A 152 -13.82 -6.51 -1.78
C ALA A 152 -12.74 -5.54 -2.27
N VAL A 153 -11.46 -5.97 -2.30
CA VAL A 153 -10.35 -5.17 -2.85
C VAL A 153 -10.64 -4.76 -4.30
N ILE A 154 -11.05 -5.71 -5.15
CA ILE A 154 -11.39 -5.43 -6.55
C ILE A 154 -12.56 -4.45 -6.64
N ALA A 155 -13.64 -4.67 -5.88
CA ALA A 155 -14.79 -3.76 -5.85
C ALA A 155 -14.40 -2.33 -5.46
N TYR A 156 -13.46 -2.17 -4.51
CA TYR A 156 -12.92 -0.87 -4.17
C TYR A 156 -12.13 -0.25 -5.33
N LEU A 157 -11.20 -0.99 -5.94
CA LEU A 157 -10.41 -0.50 -7.08
C LEU A 157 -11.30 -0.09 -8.26
N ARG A 158 -12.40 -0.80 -8.50
CA ARG A 158 -13.41 -0.45 -9.52
C ARG A 158 -14.19 0.82 -9.18
N SER A 159 -14.40 1.11 -7.90
CA SER A 159 -15.15 2.29 -7.45
C SER A 159 -14.36 3.59 -7.52
N LEU A 160 -13.03 3.51 -7.70
CA LEU A 160 -12.16 4.69 -7.79
C LEU A 160 -12.49 5.53 -9.02
N PRO A 161 -12.34 6.86 -8.97
CA PRO A 161 -12.40 7.70 -10.15
C PRO A 161 -11.29 7.33 -11.14
N GLU A 162 -11.57 7.47 -12.44
CA GLU A 162 -10.56 7.32 -13.48
C GLU A 162 -9.59 8.50 -13.43
N ILE A 163 -8.32 8.24 -13.08
CA ILE A 163 -7.26 9.25 -13.02
C ILE A 163 -6.17 8.83 -14.00
N ALA A 164 -5.89 9.67 -15.00
CA ALA A 164 -4.85 9.39 -15.98
C ALA A 164 -3.45 9.31 -15.32
N ASP A 165 -2.55 8.55 -15.96
CA ASP A 165 -1.15 8.45 -15.54
C ASP A 165 -0.51 9.86 -15.45
N GLU A 166 0.36 10.06 -14.45
CA GLU A 166 1.11 11.32 -14.37
C GLU A 166 2.07 11.42 -15.57
N PRO A 167 2.14 12.58 -16.25
CA PRO A 167 3.12 12.78 -17.31
C PRO A 167 4.53 12.51 -16.78
N LYS A 168 5.31 11.76 -17.56
CA LYS A 168 6.72 11.47 -17.28
C LYS A 168 7.60 12.70 -17.45
#